data_AF-U3UAK0-F1
#
_entry.id   AF-U3UAK0-F1
#
_cell.length_a   1.000
_cell.length_b   1.000
_cell.length_c   1.000
_cell.angle_alpha   90.00
_cell.angle_beta   90.00
_cell.angle_gamma   90.00
#
_symmetry.space_group_name_H-M   'P 1'
#
loop_
_entity.id
_entity.type
_entity.pdbx_description
1 polymer ?
#
loop_
_entity_poly.entity_id
_entity_poly.type
_entity_poly.pdbx_seq_one_letter_code
_entity_poly.pdbx_strand_id
1 'polypeptide(L)'
;MVSGITYALEAVIEEGLREDFGAQGQTMVDRWLRLDPAADIFEKLNSRGAMFCSWSKAERERGFASLRLSFDALYEVYPALPDRPRTPESVAPRELEQWASVEWPDPRW
;
A
#
# COMPACT_ATOMS: atom_id res chain seq x y z
N MET A 1 23.21 1.87 -8.86
CA MET A 1 23.32 0.44 -9.22
C MET A 1 22.20 -0.25 -8.45
N VAL A 2 21.10 -0.59 -9.12
CA VAL A 2 19.93 -1.23 -8.47
C VAL A 2 20.33 -2.67 -8.13
N SER A 3 20.08 -3.11 -6.90
CA SER A 3 20.61 -4.36 -6.33
C SER A 3 19.95 -5.60 -6.94
N GLY A 4 20.66 -6.74 -7.03
CA GLY A 4 20.13 -8.01 -7.55
C GLY A 4 18.89 -8.55 -6.80
N ILE A 5 18.67 -8.07 -5.56
CA ILE A 5 17.46 -8.36 -4.78
C ILE A 5 16.21 -7.75 -5.43
N THR A 6 16.32 -6.57 -6.06
CA THR A 6 15.20 -5.91 -6.74
C THR A 6 14.72 -6.73 -7.92
N TYR A 7 15.64 -7.21 -8.77
CA TYR A 7 15.31 -8.08 -9.90
C TYR A 7 14.69 -9.41 -9.47
N ALA A 8 15.18 -9.99 -8.37
CA ALA A 8 14.62 -11.23 -7.83
C ALA A 8 13.17 -11.02 -7.33
N LEU A 9 12.88 -9.88 -6.72
CA LEU A 9 11.53 -9.56 -6.23
C LEU A 9 10.56 -9.27 -7.40
N GLU A 10 11.01 -8.52 -8.40
CA GLU A 10 10.23 -8.24 -9.62
C GLU A 10 9.87 -9.55 -10.33
N ALA A 11 10.82 -10.47 -10.47
CA ALA A 11 10.58 -11.77 -11.08
C ALA A 11 9.55 -12.62 -10.32
N VAL A 12 9.58 -12.60 -8.98
CA VAL A 12 8.59 -13.31 -8.15
C VAL A 12 7.19 -12.70 -8.30
N ILE A 13 7.09 -11.37 -8.34
CA ILE A 13 5.81 -10.68 -8.52
C ILE A 13 5.24 -10.98 -9.91
N GLU A 14 6.07 -10.90 -10.95
CA GLU A 14 5.65 -11.23 -12.31
C GLU A 14 5.19 -12.68 -12.44
N GLU A 15 5.90 -13.62 -11.82
CA GLU A 15 5.54 -15.04 -11.86
C GLU A 15 4.20 -15.29 -11.16
N GLY A 16 4.00 -14.72 -9.97
CA GLY A 16 2.71 -14.81 -9.27
C GLY A 16 1.56 -14.21 -10.08
N LEU A 17 1.78 -13.07 -10.76
CA LEU A 17 0.79 -12.47 -11.66
C LEU A 17 0.47 -13.37 -12.86
N ARG A 18 1.43 -14.13 -13.38
CA ARG A 18 1.19 -15.07 -14.48
C ARG A 18 0.42 -16.30 -14.00
N GLU A 19 0.80 -16.86 -12.86
CA GLU A 19 0.17 -18.04 -12.28
C GLU A 19 -1.29 -17.78 -11.87
N ASP A 20 -1.56 -16.67 -11.19
CA ASP A 20 -2.89 -16.38 -10.62
C ASP A 20 -3.93 -15.95 -11.67
N PHE A 21 -3.48 -15.35 -12.78
CA PHE A 21 -4.37 -14.76 -13.79
C PHE A 21 -4.40 -15.50 -15.13
N GLY A 22 -3.66 -16.61 -15.26
CA GLY A 22 -3.70 -17.53 -16.40
C GLY A 22 -3.56 -16.82 -17.75
N ALA A 23 -4.57 -16.92 -18.62
CA ALA A 23 -4.56 -16.29 -19.94
C ALA A 23 -4.44 -14.75 -19.92
N GLN A 24 -4.78 -14.10 -18.79
CA GLN A 24 -4.61 -12.65 -18.60
C GLN A 24 -3.31 -12.28 -17.87
N GLY A 25 -2.51 -13.27 -17.47
CA GLY A 25 -1.30 -13.07 -16.67
C GLY A 25 -0.32 -12.08 -17.30
N GLN A 26 -0.03 -12.23 -18.60
CA GLN A 26 0.85 -11.29 -19.30
C GLN A 26 0.27 -9.87 -19.34
N THR A 27 -1.05 -9.73 -19.47
CA THR A 27 -1.70 -8.40 -19.42
C THR A 27 -1.60 -7.78 -18.03
N MET A 28 -1.60 -8.58 -16.94
CA MET A 28 -1.39 -8.05 -15.59
C MET A 28 0.07 -7.66 -15.34
N VAL A 29 1.03 -8.43 -15.85
CA VAL A 29 2.45 -8.05 -15.84
C VAL A 29 2.66 -6.72 -16.58
N ASP A 30 2.06 -6.56 -17.76
CA ASP A 30 2.18 -5.32 -18.53
C ASP A 30 1.55 -4.12 -17.81
N ARG A 31 0.52 -4.33 -16.98
CA ARG A 31 -0.08 -3.28 -16.14
C ARG A 31 0.77 -2.98 -14.92
N TRP A 32 1.36 -4.01 -14.30
CA TRP A 32 2.30 -3.90 -13.19
C TRP A 32 3.52 -3.06 -13.59
N LEU A 33 4.15 -3.36 -14.73
CA LEU A 33 5.32 -2.63 -15.24
C LEU A 33 5.02 -1.18 -15.63
N ARG A 34 3.74 -0.82 -15.79
CA ARG A 34 3.29 0.55 -16.09
C ARG A 34 2.93 1.34 -14.83
N LEU A 35 2.91 0.70 -13.66
CA LEU A 35 2.79 1.44 -12.42
C LEU A 35 4.02 2.32 -12.32
N ASP A 36 3.82 3.63 -12.48
CA ASP A 36 4.81 4.62 -12.11
C ASP A 36 4.78 4.71 -10.59
N PRO A 37 5.82 4.22 -9.88
CA PRO A 37 5.92 4.50 -8.47
C PRO A 37 6.22 5.99 -8.35
N ALA A 38 5.17 6.79 -8.17
CA ALA A 38 5.32 8.18 -7.76
C ALA A 38 6.38 8.22 -6.64
N ALA A 39 7.32 9.16 -6.72
CA ALA A 39 8.54 9.12 -5.89
C ALA A 39 8.25 9.06 -4.38
N ASP A 40 7.07 9.53 -3.95
CA ASP A 40 6.60 9.52 -2.58
C ASP A 40 5.92 8.20 -2.15
N ILE A 41 5.63 7.28 -3.07
CA ILE A 41 4.90 6.05 -2.78
C ILE A 41 5.68 5.13 -1.84
N PHE A 42 7.02 5.10 -1.97
CA PHE A 42 7.90 4.30 -1.11
C PHE A 42 7.99 4.89 0.31
N GLU A 43 8.03 6.21 0.44
CA GLU A 43 7.97 6.89 1.73
C GLU A 43 6.63 6.62 2.41
N LYS A 44 5.54 6.62 1.63
CA LYS A 44 4.19 6.30 2.10
C LYS A 44 4.01 4.83 2.45
N LEU A 45 4.65 3.92 1.71
CA LEU A 45 4.60 2.47 1.91
C LEU A 45 5.14 2.07 3.29
N ASN A 46 6.16 2.77 3.80
CA ASN A 46 6.74 2.41 5.09
C ASN A 46 5.72 2.50 6.23
N SER A 47 5.08 3.67 6.39
CA SER A 47 4.09 3.89 7.44
C SER A 47 2.82 3.06 7.24
N ARG A 48 2.32 3.00 6.01
CA ARG A 48 1.07 2.30 5.68
C ARG A 48 1.23 0.78 5.75
N GLY A 49 2.38 0.25 5.35
CA GLY A 49 2.75 -1.15 5.47
C GLY A 49 2.91 -1.59 6.92
N ALA A 50 3.63 -0.81 7.74
CA ALA A 50 3.77 -1.09 9.16
C ALA A 50 2.40 -1.11 9.88
N MET A 51 1.52 -0.15 9.57
CA MET A 51 0.16 -0.13 10.09
C MET A 51 -0.64 -1.37 9.66
N PHE A 52 -0.62 -1.75 8.38
CA PHE A 52 -1.31 -2.94 7.88
C PHE A 52 -0.82 -4.25 8.54
N CYS A 53 0.49 -4.39 8.72
CA CYS A 53 1.08 -5.56 9.36
C CYS A 53 0.69 -5.66 10.84
N SER A 54 0.53 -4.52 11.52
CA SER A 54 0.10 -4.45 12.91
C SER A 54 -1.37 -4.87 13.14
N TRP A 55 -2.21 -4.75 12.11
CA TRP A 55 -3.62 -5.07 12.19
C TRP A 55 -3.90 -6.57 12.23
N SER A 56 -4.89 -6.95 13.03
CA SER A 56 -5.55 -8.24 12.95
C SER A 56 -6.35 -8.40 11.65
N LYS A 57 -6.75 -9.63 11.32
CA LYS A 57 -7.56 -9.90 10.12
C LYS A 57 -8.86 -9.07 10.05
N ALA A 58 -9.57 -8.94 11.17
CA ALA A 58 -10.80 -8.17 11.25
C ALA A 58 -10.57 -6.65 11.08
N GLU A 59 -9.44 -6.14 11.56
CA GLU A 59 -9.07 -4.73 11.38
C GLU A 59 -8.65 -4.45 9.94
N ARG A 60 -7.97 -5.40 9.27
CA ARG A 60 -7.67 -5.30 7.83
C ARG A 60 -8.95 -5.23 7.00
N GLU A 61 -9.94 -6.09 7.28
CA GLU A 61 -11.21 -6.08 6.54
C GLU A 61 -11.96 -4.74 6.64
N ARG A 62 -11.88 -4.05 7.79
CA ARG A 62 -12.52 -2.75 8.01
C ARG A 62 -11.68 -1.57 7.51
N GLY A 63 -10.38 -1.58 7.80
CA GLY A 63 -9.47 -0.45 7.58
C GLY A 63 -8.81 -0.39 6.20
N PHE A 64 -8.78 -1.50 5.45
CA PHE A 64 -8.02 -1.58 4.19
C PHE A 64 -8.50 -0.58 3.13
N ALA A 65 -9.81 -0.35 3.03
CA ALA A 65 -10.35 0.63 2.10
C ALA A 65 -9.84 2.05 2.40
N SER A 66 -9.77 2.44 3.68
CA SER A 66 -9.20 3.73 4.07
C SER A 66 -7.68 3.77 3.92
N LEU A 67 -6.97 2.68 4.23
CA LEU A 67 -5.53 2.61 4.05
C LEU A 67 -5.14 2.76 2.58
N ARG A 68 -5.92 2.16 1.67
CA ARG A 68 -5.75 2.33 0.22
C ARG A 68 -5.96 3.78 -0.21
N LEU A 69 -7.01 4.44 0.29
CA LEU A 69 -7.25 5.86 0.02
C LEU A 69 -6.11 6.75 0.51
N SER A 70 -5.38 6.33 1.55
CA SER A 70 -4.25 7.09 2.06
C SER A 70 -3.05 7.22 1.11
N PHE A 71 -3.01 6.46 0.02
CA PHE A 71 -1.99 6.60 -1.02
C PHE A 71 -2.31 7.72 -2.02
N ASP A 72 -3.54 8.24 -2.03
CA ASP A 72 -3.93 9.35 -2.89
C ASP A 72 -3.11 10.61 -2.53
N ALA A 73 -2.60 11.32 -3.55
CA ALA A 73 -1.81 12.54 -3.36
C ALA A 73 -2.57 13.64 -2.60
N LEU A 74 -3.90 13.66 -2.70
CA LEU A 74 -4.76 14.61 -2.01
C LEU A 74 -5.15 14.14 -0.61
N TYR A 75 -4.79 12.92 -0.18
CA TYR A 75 -5.22 12.34 1.10
C TYR A 75 -4.96 13.26 2.31
N GLU A 76 -3.79 13.89 2.33
CA GLU A 76 -3.37 14.80 3.40
C GLU A 76 -4.18 16.11 3.42
N VAL A 77 -4.81 16.46 2.30
CA VAL A 77 -5.63 17.68 2.10
C VAL A 77 -7.11 17.42 2.40
N TYR A 78 -7.57 16.16 2.37
CA TYR A 78 -8.97 15.80 2.70
C TYR A 78 -9.48 16.34 4.04
N PRO A 79 -8.69 16.41 5.14
CA PRO A 79 -9.17 16.98 6.41
C PRO A 79 -9.54 18.47 6.33
N ALA A 80 -9.07 19.20 5.32
CA ALA A 80 -9.34 20.61 5.11
C ALA A 80 -10.57 20.87 4.22
N LEU A 81 -11.17 19.83 3.63
CA LEU A 81 -12.35 19.95 2.79
C LEU A 81 -13.63 19.88 3.66
N PRO A 82 -14.44 20.96 3.72
CA PRO A 82 -15.57 21.05 4.65
C PRO A 82 -16.73 20.08 4.35
N ASP A 83 -16.77 19.47 3.16
CA ASP A 83 -17.90 18.65 2.69
C ASP A 83 -17.71 17.13 2.80
N ARG A 84 -16.62 16.65 3.41
CA ARG A 84 -16.41 15.21 3.57
C ARG A 84 -16.16 14.82 5.02
N PRO A 85 -17.21 14.49 5.79
CA PRO A 85 -17.02 13.94 7.13
C PRO A 85 -16.17 12.68 7.00
N ARG A 86 -15.12 12.60 7.84
CA ARG A 86 -14.26 11.43 7.90
C ARG A 86 -15.14 10.24 8.34
N THR A 87 -15.17 9.16 7.57
CA THR A 87 -15.80 7.93 8.05
C THR A 87 -15.08 7.49 9.33
N PRO A 88 -15.79 6.96 10.34
CA PRO A 88 -15.19 6.55 11.61
C PRO A 88 -14.09 5.47 11.45
N GLU A 89 -14.06 4.78 10.31
CA GLU A 89 -13.05 3.79 9.93
C GLU A 89 -11.87 4.39 9.14
N SER A 90 -11.77 5.72 9.08
CA SER A 90 -10.76 6.40 8.29
C SER A 90 -9.47 6.66 9.08
N VAL A 91 -8.37 6.13 8.55
CA VAL A 91 -7.03 6.30 9.09
C VAL A 91 -6.64 7.78 9.07
N ALA A 92 -6.40 8.38 10.23
CA ALA A 92 -5.99 9.76 10.32
C ALA A 92 -4.56 9.95 9.77
N PRO A 93 -4.25 11.06 9.07
CA PRO A 93 -2.87 11.37 8.68
C PRO A 93 -1.90 11.36 9.88
N ARG A 94 -2.36 11.85 11.04
CA ARG A 94 -1.60 11.84 12.30
C ARG A 94 -1.32 10.44 12.84
N GLU A 95 -2.17 9.45 12.52
CA GLU A 95 -1.90 8.06 12.89
C GLU A 95 -0.79 7.51 12.01
N LEU A 96 -0.80 7.80 10.70
CA LEU A 96 0.27 7.38 9.77
C LEU A 96 1.63 7.98 10.13
N GLU A 97 1.68 9.22 10.61
CA GLU A 97 2.91 9.87 11.11
C GLU A 97 3.58 9.06 12.23
N GLN A 98 2.81 8.39 13.09
CA GLN A 98 3.34 7.55 14.17
C GLN A 98 4.03 6.29 13.65
N TRP A 99 3.70 5.87 12.41
CA TRP A 99 4.29 4.71 11.75
C TRP A 99 5.43 5.06 10.80
N ALA A 100 5.76 6.34 10.61
CA ALA A 100 6.77 6.79 9.65
C ALA A 100 8.17 6.21 9.90
N SER A 101 8.49 5.89 11.16
CA SER A 101 9.80 5.38 11.60
C SER A 101 9.72 4.02 12.31
N VAL A 102 8.59 3.32 12.19
CA VAL A 102 8.37 2.02 12.86
C VAL A 102 8.88 0.89 11.97
N GLU A 103 9.73 0.03 12.52
CA GLU A 103 10.14 -1.21 11.85
C GLU A 103 8.93 -2.14 11.70
N TRP A 104 8.81 -2.80 10.54
CA TRP A 104 7.59 -3.53 10.20
C TRP A 104 7.36 -4.68 11.18
N PRO A 105 6.24 -4.69 11.92
CA PRO A 105 5.94 -5.79 12.81
C PRO A 105 5.68 -7.04 11.98
N ASP A 106 6.12 -8.21 12.47
CA ASP A 106 5.89 -9.49 11.82
C ASP A 106 4.36 -9.69 11.64
N PRO A 107 3.86 -9.86 10.39
CA PRO A 107 2.43 -9.90 10.18
C PRO A 107 1.83 -11.10 10.91
N ARG A 108 0.87 -10.83 11.77
CA ARG A 108 0.10 -11.86 12.50
C ARG A 108 -0.91 -12.52 11.56
N TRP A 109 -0.43 -13.35 10.63
CA TRP A 109 -1.25 -14.12 9.68
C TRP A 109 -2.23 -15.07 10.37
#